data_AF-A0A227JEG2-F1
#
_entry.id   AF-A0A227JEG2-F1
#
_cell.length_a   1.000
_cell.length_b   1.000
_cell.length_c   1.000
_cell.angle_alpha   90.00
_cell.angle_beta   90.00
_cell.angle_gamma   90.00
#
_symmetry.space_group_name_H-M   'P 1'
#
loop_
_entity.id
_entity.type
_entity.pdbx_description
1 polymer ?
#
loop_
_entity_poly.entity_id
_entity_poly.type
_entity_poly.pdbx_seq_one_letter_code
_entity_poly.pdbx_strand_id
1 'polypeptide(L)'
;MCIRDRSERIHPNFIFRFQHLGLSEHHAASCVGVDLDQVHRWDDGEDIPPLVRKIWTLESGKYLPAITGFSNWSFKSGHIVTPDGASYTEGQLRHALFLLDQIT
;
A
#
# COMPACT_ATOMS: atom_id res chain seq x y z
N MET A 1 -23.33 -10.92 -30.75
CA MET A 1 -21.99 -10.31 -30.77
C MET A 1 -22.16 -8.88 -30.25
N CYS A 2 -22.00 -8.67 -28.95
CA CYS A 2 -22.16 -7.34 -28.36
C CYS A 2 -20.85 -6.60 -28.51
N ILE A 3 -20.80 -5.62 -29.40
CA ILE A 3 -19.71 -4.66 -29.49
C ILE A 3 -19.77 -3.84 -28.20
N ARG A 4 -18.78 -4.02 -27.32
CA ARG A 4 -18.58 -3.14 -26.16
C ARG A 4 -18.26 -1.77 -26.73
N ASP A 5 -19.23 -0.85 -26.60
CA ASP A 5 -19.02 0.57 -26.83
C ASP A 5 -17.94 1.02 -25.83
N ARG A 6 -16.71 1.09 -26.33
CA ARG A 6 -15.55 1.49 -25.53
C ARG A 6 -15.69 3.00 -25.38
N SER A 7 -16.42 3.42 -24.35
CA SER A 7 -16.55 4.81 -23.95
C SER A 7 -15.20 5.50 -24.07
N GLU A 8 -15.04 6.38 -25.07
CA GLU A 8 -13.85 7.20 -25.29
C GLU A 8 -13.60 8.21 -24.14
N ARG A 9 -14.45 8.18 -23.11
CA ARG A 9 -14.31 8.99 -21.90
C ARG A 9 -13.57 8.21 -20.83
N ILE A 10 -12.40 8.73 -20.48
CA ILE A 10 -11.64 8.30 -19.31
C ILE A 10 -12.54 8.43 -18.07
N HIS A 11 -12.83 7.32 -17.42
CA HIS A 11 -13.69 7.30 -16.25
C HIS A 11 -12.92 7.79 -15.00
N PRO A 12 -13.58 8.44 -14.02
CA PRO A 12 -12.93 8.95 -12.82
C PRO A 12 -12.15 7.91 -12.00
N ASN A 13 -12.55 6.63 -12.05
CA ASN A 13 -11.82 5.55 -11.37
C ASN A 13 -10.40 5.36 -11.95
N PHE A 14 -10.25 5.41 -13.28
CA PHE A 14 -8.93 5.40 -13.91
C PHE A 14 -8.08 6.59 -13.47
N ILE A 15 -8.66 7.80 -13.47
CA ILE A 15 -7.96 9.02 -13.03
C ILE A 15 -7.55 8.89 -11.56
N PHE A 16 -8.41 8.34 -10.72
CA PHE A 16 -8.15 8.08 -9.32
C PHE A 16 -6.95 7.13 -9.14
N ARG A 17 -6.96 5.94 -9.76
CA ARG A 17 -5.89 4.95 -9.62
C ARG A 17 -4.57 5.45 -10.21
N PHE A 18 -4.60 5.92 -11.46
CA PHE A 18 -3.39 6.22 -12.22
C PHE A 18 -2.84 7.60 -11.90
N GLN A 19 -3.63 8.66 -12.08
CA GLN A 19 -3.13 10.03 -11.92
C GLN A 19 -3.11 10.48 -10.46
N HIS A 20 -4.18 10.20 -9.71
CA HIS A 20 -4.27 10.63 -8.32
C HIS A 20 -3.45 9.75 -7.38
N LEU A 21 -3.34 8.44 -7.58
CA LEU A 21 -2.55 7.56 -6.71
C LEU A 21 -1.20 7.15 -7.30
N GLY A 22 -0.97 7.29 -8.60
CA GLY A 22 0.30 6.89 -9.23
C GLY A 22 0.47 5.37 -9.33
N LEU A 23 -0.59 4.58 -9.18
CA LEU A 23 -0.52 3.12 -9.19
C LEU A 23 -0.60 2.59 -10.62
N SER A 24 0.32 1.68 -10.97
CA SER A 24 0.17 0.85 -12.18
C SER A 24 -0.95 -0.18 -11.98
N GLU A 25 -1.51 -0.69 -13.08
CA GLU A 25 -2.55 -1.73 -13.03
C GLU A 25 -2.05 -3.01 -12.35
N HIS A 26 -0.78 -3.39 -12.59
CA HIS A 26 -0.14 -4.53 -11.93
C HIS A 26 0.00 -4.33 -10.43
N HIS A 27 0.42 -3.15 -9.98
CA HIS A 27 0.56 -2.88 -8.56
C HIS A 27 -0.82 -2.84 -7.88
N ALA A 28 -1.79 -2.17 -8.52
CA ALA A 28 -3.16 -2.08 -8.05
C ALA A 28 -3.84 -3.45 -7.92
N ALA A 29 -3.58 -4.38 -8.85
CA ALA A 29 -4.07 -5.75 -8.79
C ALA A 29 -3.39 -6.56 -7.67
N SER A 30 -2.05 -6.51 -7.61
CA SER A 30 -1.24 -7.26 -6.67
C SER A 30 -1.57 -6.96 -5.20
N CYS A 31 -1.71 -5.67 -4.84
CA CYS A 31 -1.91 -5.28 -3.45
C CYS A 31 -3.30 -5.62 -2.87
N VAL A 32 -4.29 -5.94 -3.73
CA VAL A 32 -5.63 -6.36 -3.30
C VAL A 32 -5.99 -7.79 -3.72
N GLY A 33 -5.06 -8.51 -4.35
CA GLY A 33 -5.20 -9.93 -4.67
C GLY A 33 -6.22 -10.24 -5.77
N VAL A 34 -6.33 -9.40 -6.80
CA VAL A 34 -7.24 -9.60 -7.95
C VAL A 34 -6.47 -9.71 -9.27
N ASP A 35 -7.15 -10.10 -10.35
CA ASP A 35 -6.59 -10.07 -11.70
C ASP A 35 -6.65 -8.68 -12.35
N LEU A 36 -5.96 -8.52 -13.49
CA LEU A 36 -5.96 -7.26 -14.24
C LEU A 36 -7.33 -6.92 -14.81
N ASP A 37 -8.12 -7.93 -15.20
CA ASP A 37 -9.46 -7.73 -15.76
C ASP A 37 -10.38 -7.05 -14.74
N GLN A 38 -10.26 -7.39 -13.46
CA GLN A 38 -11.01 -6.74 -12.39
C GLN A 38 -10.59 -5.27 -12.23
N VAL A 39 -9.29 -4.96 -12.35
CA VAL A 39 -8.80 -3.58 -12.32
C VAL A 39 -9.34 -2.80 -13.52
N HIS A 40 -9.37 -3.40 -14.72
CA HIS A 40 -9.96 -2.78 -15.91
C HIS A 40 -11.45 -2.53 -15.74
N ARG A 41 -12.23 -3.47 -15.19
CA ARG A 41 -13.65 -3.23 -14.92
C ARG A 41 -13.88 -2.07 -13.97
N TRP A 42 -13.08 -1.97 -12.90
CA TRP A 42 -13.12 -0.83 -11.99
C TRP A 42 -12.74 0.48 -12.69
N ASP A 43 -11.68 0.47 -13.49
CA ASP A 43 -11.26 1.63 -14.28
C ASP A 43 -12.34 2.04 -15.28
N ASP A 44 -13.09 1.10 -15.86
CA ASP A 44 -14.17 1.33 -16.82
C ASP A 44 -15.50 1.76 -16.17
N GLY A 45 -15.59 1.74 -14.84
CA GLY A 45 -16.72 2.31 -14.08
C GLY A 45 -17.50 1.36 -13.19
N GLU A 46 -17.05 0.11 -13.03
CA GLU A 46 -17.53 -0.72 -11.92
C GLU A 46 -17.19 -0.07 -10.57
N ASP A 47 -18.09 -0.17 -9.59
CA ASP A 47 -17.87 0.38 -8.26
C ASP A 47 -16.67 -0.28 -7.58
N ILE A 48 -15.67 0.53 -7.23
CA ILE A 48 -14.52 0.06 -6.45
C ILE A 48 -14.94 -0.08 -4.98
N PRO A 49 -14.76 -1.26 -4.36
CA PRO A 49 -15.05 -1.46 -2.95
C PRO A 49 -14.29 -0.45 -2.07
N PRO A 50 -14.91 0.07 -0.99
CA PRO A 50 -14.25 1.05 -0.10
C PRO A 50 -12.92 0.57 0.47
N LEU A 51 -12.81 -0.73 0.78
CA LEU A 51 -11.57 -1.34 1.28
C LEU A 51 -10.45 -1.32 0.24
N VAL A 52 -10.77 -1.56 -1.04
CA VAL A 52 -9.80 -1.50 -2.15
C VAL A 52 -9.28 -0.08 -2.31
N ARG A 53 -10.16 0.93 -2.31
CA ARG A 53 -9.73 2.34 -2.34
C ARG A 53 -8.80 2.66 -1.17
N LYS A 54 -9.12 2.20 0.04
CA LYS A 54 -8.28 2.40 1.23
C LYS A 54 -6.90 1.77 1.07
N ILE A 55 -6.81 0.52 0.61
CA ILE A 55 -5.51 -0.15 0.37
C ILE A 55 -4.70 0.63 -0.67
N TRP A 56 -5.28 0.95 -1.82
CA TRP A 56 -4.60 1.74 -2.85
C TRP A 56 -4.10 3.10 -2.34
N THR A 57 -4.89 3.79 -1.51
CA THR A 57 -4.46 5.03 -0.87
C THR A 57 -3.25 4.83 0.03
N LEU A 58 -3.19 3.75 0.80
CA LEU A 58 -2.04 3.43 1.67
C LEU A 58 -0.80 3.07 0.84
N GLU A 59 -0.96 2.20 -0.17
CA GLU A 59 0.13 1.76 -1.06
C GLU A 59 0.69 2.89 -1.93
N SER A 60 -0.10 3.94 -2.20
CA SER A 60 0.36 5.10 -2.96
C SER A 60 1.47 5.90 -2.28
N GLY A 61 1.65 5.73 -0.96
CA GLY A 61 2.60 6.53 -0.17
C GLY A 61 2.25 8.03 -0.09
N LYS A 62 1.08 8.46 -0.59
CA LYS A 62 0.68 9.88 -0.57
C LYS A 62 0.21 10.37 0.79
N TYR A 63 -0.33 9.48 1.62
CA TYR A 63 -0.90 9.82 2.92
C TYR A 63 -0.09 9.30 4.10
N LEU A 64 0.71 8.26 3.88
CA LEU A 64 1.74 7.81 4.81
C LEU A 64 3.06 7.87 4.06
N PRO A 65 4.07 8.62 4.54
CA PRO A 65 5.41 8.52 3.99
C PRO A 65 5.79 7.04 3.93
N ALA A 66 6.41 6.61 2.82
CA ALA A 66 6.99 5.28 2.77
C ALA A 66 7.85 5.10 4.03
N ILE A 67 7.63 4.02 4.78
CA ILE A 67 8.46 3.68 5.94
C ILE A 67 9.83 3.26 5.37
N THR A 68 10.69 4.23 5.13
CA THR A 68 12.06 4.01 4.65
C THR A 68 12.94 3.65 5.84
N GLY A 69 13.93 2.78 5.63
CA GLY A 69 14.85 2.33 6.69
C GLY A 69 14.40 1.14 7.52
N PHE A 70 13.15 0.66 7.37
CA PHE A 70 12.62 -0.51 8.09
C PHE A 70 12.20 -1.66 7.15
N SER A 71 12.86 -1.80 6.00
CA SER A 71 12.57 -2.88 5.04
C SER A 71 12.70 -4.25 5.72
N ASN A 72 11.65 -5.08 5.62
CA ASN A 72 11.54 -6.42 6.24
C ASN A 72 11.48 -6.43 7.77
N TRP A 73 11.31 -5.28 8.42
CA TRP A 73 10.96 -5.24 9.84
C TRP A 73 9.48 -5.58 10.00
N SER A 74 9.11 -6.22 11.11
CA SER A 74 7.72 -6.54 11.40
C SER A 74 7.38 -6.33 12.87
N PHE A 75 6.10 -6.15 13.16
CA PHE A 75 5.61 -6.09 14.54
C PHE A 75 4.83 -7.37 14.85
N LYS A 76 5.29 -8.15 15.83
CA LYS A 76 4.68 -9.44 16.21
C LYS A 76 4.55 -9.52 17.72
N SER A 77 3.34 -9.76 18.21
CA SER A 77 3.05 -10.00 19.63
C SER A 77 3.60 -8.95 20.61
N GLY A 78 3.67 -7.67 20.20
CA GLY A 78 4.23 -6.60 21.04
C GLY A 78 5.75 -6.38 20.87
N HIS A 79 6.39 -7.12 19.97
CA HIS A 79 7.82 -7.02 19.68
C HIS A 79 8.07 -6.43 18.29
N ILE A 80 9.12 -5.63 18.17
CA ILE A 80 9.71 -5.27 16.88
C ILE A 80 10.67 -6.39 16.47
N VAL A 81 10.45 -6.98 15.31
CA VAL A 81 11.28 -8.05 14.73
C VAL A 81 12.07 -7.50 13.56
N THR A 82 13.38 -7.66 13.59
CA THR A 82 14.32 -7.25 12.53
C THR A 82 14.39 -8.27 11.39
N PRO A 83 14.96 -7.90 10.23
CA PRO A 83 15.03 -8.78 9.06
C PRO A 83 15.82 -10.08 9.28
N ASP A 84 16.79 -10.07 10.20
CA ASP A 84 17.57 -11.23 10.62
C ASP A 84 16.86 -12.10 11.68
N GLY A 85 15.65 -11.70 12.08
CA GLY A 85 14.79 -12.45 13.01
C GLY A 85 15.00 -12.12 14.49
N ALA A 86 15.89 -11.18 14.84
CA ALA A 86 15.98 -10.72 16.22
C ALA A 86 14.68 -9.98 16.62
N SER A 87 14.28 -10.08 17.90
CA SER A 87 13.08 -9.42 18.39
C SER A 87 13.38 -8.58 19.62
N TYR A 88 12.77 -7.40 19.69
CA TYR A 88 12.97 -6.44 20.76
C TYR A 88 11.64 -6.04 21.38
N THR A 89 11.61 -6.12 22.70
CA THR A 89 10.52 -5.59 23.53
C THR A 89 10.57 -4.06 23.57
N GLU A 90 9.46 -3.44 23.97
CA GLU A 90 9.41 -2.00 24.26
C GLU A 90 10.53 -1.57 25.24
N GLY A 91 10.76 -2.33 26.30
CA GLY A 91 11.79 -2.01 27.30
C GLY A 91 13.20 -2.01 26.74
N GLN A 92 13.53 -2.97 25.87
CA GLN A 92 14.83 -3.02 25.20
C GLN A 92 15.03 -1.85 24.23
N LEU A 93 13.99 -1.49 23.48
CA LEU A 93 14.03 -0.35 22.58
C LEU A 93 14.21 0.96 23.36
N ARG A 94 13.47 1.16 24.46
CA ARG A 94 13.62 2.33 25.33
C ARG A 94 15.03 2.42 25.91
N HIS A 95 15.61 1.30 26.32
CA HIS A 95 16.96 1.28 26.86
C HIS A 95 18.01 1.62 25.79
N ALA A 96 17.87 1.05 24.58
CA ALA A 96 18.76 1.36 23.46
C ALA A 96 18.69 2.85 23.07
N LEU A 97 17.48 3.41 23.00
CA LEU A 97 17.27 4.84 22.72
C LEU A 97 17.90 5.72 23.81
N PHE A 98 17.70 5.39 25.09
CA PHE A 98 18.33 6.11 26.19
C PHE A 98 19.86 6.15 26.07
N LEU A 99 20.49 5.02 25.70
CA LEU A 99 21.94 4.96 25.50
C LEU A 99 22.40 5.76 24.29
N LEU A 100 21.66 5.72 23.18
CA LEU A 100 21.94 6.50 21.97
C LEU A 100 21.88 8.01 22.28
N ASP A 101 20.88 8.45 23.03
CA ASP A 101 20.72 9.86 23.43
C ASP A 101 21.89 10.37 24.29
N GLN A 102 22.70 9.50 24.89
CA GLN A 102 23.90 9.92 25.65
C GLN A 102 25.12 10.19 24.75
N ILE A 103 25.12 9.68 23.52
CA ILE A 103 26.27 9.76 22.60
C ILE A 103 26.03 10.68 21.39
N THR A 104 24.82 11.25 21.27
CA THR A 104 24.44 12.28 20.30
C THR A 104 24.19 13.61 21.00
#